data_AF-A0AAE0FX64-F1
#
_entry.id   AF-A0AAE0FX64-F1
#
_cell.length_a   1.000
_cell.length_b   1.000
_cell.length_c   1.000
_cell.angle_alpha   90.00
_cell.angle_beta   90.00
_cell.angle_gamma   90.00
#
_symmetry.space_group_name_H-M   'P 1'
#
loop_
_entity.id
_entity.type
_entity.pdbx_description
1 polymer ?
#
loop_
_entity_poly.entity_id
_entity_poly.type
_entity_poly.pdbx_seq_one_letter_code
_entity_poly.pdbx_strand_id
1 'polypeptide(L)'
;AMALSLDLPASSFDQYCSEGHTSYLRLNYYPPCPDVARADAVLPVAEEMEAPPGAIMGIERHTDAGLLTILIQDDVSALQVRHDGRWNLVPSPNGRPAPQASTAFTINVRWMDP
;
A
#
# COMPACT_ATOMS: atom_id res chain seq x y z
N ALA A 1 -16.93 -4.94 -10.65
CA ALA A 1 -15.96 -4.12 -11.41
C ALA A 1 -14.72 -4.95 -11.76
N MET A 2 -13.91 -5.39 -10.79
CA MET A 2 -12.70 -6.19 -11.05
C MET A 2 -12.92 -7.41 -11.96
N ALA A 3 -13.95 -8.24 -11.69
CA ALA A 3 -14.23 -9.43 -12.50
C ALA A 3 -14.54 -9.07 -13.96
N LEU A 4 -15.38 -8.05 -14.17
CA LEU A 4 -15.75 -7.58 -15.50
C LEU A 4 -14.55 -7.00 -16.27
N SER A 5 -13.62 -6.32 -15.58
CA SER A 5 -12.38 -5.81 -16.21
C SER A 5 -11.41 -6.92 -16.65
N LEU A 6 -11.62 -8.15 -16.18
CA LEU A 6 -10.88 -9.35 -16.58
C LEU A 6 -11.68 -10.22 -17.56
N ASP A 7 -12.78 -9.70 -18.13
CA ASP A 7 -13.72 -10.43 -18.98
C ASP A 7 -14.32 -11.69 -18.31
N LEU A 8 -14.46 -11.66 -16.98
CA LEU A 8 -15.08 -12.73 -16.19
C LEU A 8 -16.53 -12.38 -15.80
N PRO A 9 -17.38 -13.39 -15.50
CA PRO A 9 -18.68 -13.16 -14.88
C PRO A 9 -18.61 -12.29 -13.62
N ALA A 10 -19.62 -11.44 -13.39
CA ALA A 10 -19.61 -10.50 -12.26
C ALA A 10 -19.43 -11.17 -10.89
N SER A 11 -19.87 -12.43 -10.75
CA SER A 11 -19.80 -13.25 -9.53
C SER A 11 -18.50 -14.04 -9.37
N SER A 12 -17.53 -13.90 -10.28
CA SER A 12 -16.31 -14.72 -10.26
C SER A 12 -15.45 -14.58 -9.01
N PHE A 13 -15.63 -13.51 -8.23
CA PHE A 13 -14.92 -13.32 -6.96
C PHE A 13 -15.79 -13.59 -5.72
N ASP A 14 -17.06 -13.95 -5.87
CA ASP A 14 -18.00 -14.08 -4.74
C ASP A 14 -17.52 -15.15 -3.74
N GLN A 15 -16.93 -16.24 -4.23
CA GLN A 15 -16.39 -17.31 -3.38
C GLN A 15 -15.27 -16.85 -2.43
N TYR A 16 -14.55 -15.78 -2.78
CA TYR A 16 -13.48 -15.22 -1.92
C TYR A 16 -14.03 -14.21 -0.92
N CYS A 17 -15.28 -13.78 -1.10
CA CYS A 17 -15.97 -12.78 -0.27
C CYS A 17 -17.15 -13.38 0.52
N SER A 18 -17.45 -14.67 0.34
CA SER A 18 -18.55 -15.38 1.00
C SER A 18 -18.16 -15.86 2.41
N GLU A 19 -19.01 -16.65 3.05
CA GLU A 19 -18.82 -17.15 4.42
C GLU A 19 -17.43 -17.79 4.62
N GLY A 20 -16.76 -17.42 5.72
CA GLY A 20 -15.42 -17.91 6.06
C GLY A 20 -14.26 -17.00 5.64
N HIS A 21 -14.51 -15.92 4.88
CA HIS A 21 -13.49 -14.90 4.63
C HIS A 21 -13.12 -14.18 5.94
N THR A 22 -11.84 -13.81 6.08
CA THR A 22 -11.36 -13.04 7.23
C THR A 22 -11.15 -11.59 6.82
N SER A 23 -11.82 -10.68 7.52
CA SER A 23 -11.57 -9.24 7.45
C SER A 23 -10.95 -8.80 8.77
N TYR A 24 -9.92 -7.95 8.73
CA TYR A 24 -9.32 -7.40 9.94
C TYR A 24 -8.96 -5.92 9.74
N LEU A 25 -8.98 -5.16 10.84
CA LEU A 25 -8.58 -3.76 10.88
C LEU A 25 -7.20 -3.66 11.52
N ARG A 26 -6.28 -2.92 10.88
CA ARG A 26 -5.00 -2.51 11.48
C ARG A 26 -4.99 -1.00 11.66
N LEU A 27 -4.74 -0.56 12.89
CA LEU A 27 -4.52 0.85 13.21
C LEU A 27 -3.03 1.02 13.49
N ASN A 28 -2.32 1.64 12.55
CA ASN A 28 -0.88 1.84 12.65
C ASN A 28 -0.59 3.29 13.06
N TYR A 29 0.19 3.48 14.12
CA TYR A 29 0.71 4.79 14.53
C TYR A 29 2.24 4.77 14.40
N TYR A 30 2.77 5.67 13.58
CA TYR A 30 4.21 5.78 13.33
C TYR A 30 4.73 7.09 13.94
N PRO A 31 5.40 7.05 15.10
CA PRO A 31 5.90 8.27 15.74
C PRO A 31 7.04 8.92 14.92
N PRO A 32 7.26 10.24 15.06
CA PRO A 32 8.44 10.90 14.51
C PRO A 32 9.72 10.22 14.98
N CYS A 33 10.61 9.90 14.05
CA CYS A 33 11.86 9.23 14.34
C CYS A 33 13.01 9.94 13.61
N PRO A 34 14.13 10.25 14.29
CA PRO A 34 15.24 11.00 13.69
C PRO A 34 16.04 10.20 12.65
N ASP A 35 16.00 8.86 12.74
CA ASP A 35 16.84 7.94 11.96
C ASP A 35 16.03 7.03 11.00
N VAL A 36 14.81 7.43 10.61
CA VAL A 36 14.04 6.65 9.61
C VAL A 36 14.63 6.75 8.23
N ALA A 37 14.53 5.64 7.47
CA ALA A 37 14.74 5.69 6.03
C ALA A 37 13.81 6.76 5.44
N ARG A 38 14.39 7.80 4.82
CA ARG A 38 13.63 8.93 4.28
C ARG A 38 12.63 8.46 3.22
N ALA A 39 11.34 8.80 3.40
CA ALA A 39 10.27 8.41 2.48
C ALA A 39 10.41 9.06 1.09
N ASP A 40 11.09 10.20 1.02
CA ASP A 40 11.37 10.99 -0.18
C ASP A 40 12.77 10.75 -0.76
N ALA A 41 13.61 9.92 -0.11
CA ALA A 41 14.89 9.56 -0.69
C ALA A 41 14.65 8.85 -2.02
N VAL A 42 15.09 9.47 -3.11
CA VAL A 42 15.23 8.81 -4.41
C VAL A 42 16.26 7.70 -4.22
N LEU A 43 15.77 6.51 -3.91
CA LEU A 43 16.65 5.38 -3.68
C LEU A 43 17.24 4.99 -5.05
N PRO A 44 18.58 4.91 -5.17
CA PRO A 44 19.22 4.58 -6.43
C PRO A 44 18.75 3.21 -6.91
N VAL A 45 18.70 3.08 -8.23
CA VAL A 45 18.01 2.05 -9.03
C VAL A 45 18.56 0.62 -8.90
N ALA A 46 19.35 0.31 -7.86
CA ALA A 46 19.94 -1.00 -7.70
C ALA A 46 18.98 -1.96 -6.99
N GLU A 47 18.89 -3.17 -7.52
CA GLU A 47 18.00 -4.27 -7.13
C GLU A 47 18.14 -4.73 -5.66
N GLU A 48 19.09 -4.17 -4.93
CA GLU A 48 19.44 -4.50 -3.55
C GLU A 48 19.49 -3.21 -2.70
N MET A 49 18.31 -2.67 -2.45
CA MET A 49 18.16 -1.59 -1.49
C MET A 49 18.11 -2.19 -0.09
N GLU A 50 19.26 -2.54 0.50
CA GLU A 50 19.37 -2.61 1.95
C GLU A 50 19.14 -1.19 2.49
N ALA A 51 18.26 -1.04 3.48
CA ALA A 51 18.15 0.23 4.19
C ALA A 51 19.55 0.59 4.73
N PRO A 52 19.92 1.89 4.82
CA PRO A 52 21.20 2.27 5.42
C PRO A 52 21.39 1.53 6.75
N PRO A 53 22.58 1.00 7.08
CA PRO A 53 22.79 0.35 8.36
C PRO A 53 22.33 1.26 9.51
N GLY A 54 21.32 0.83 10.27
CA GLY A 54 20.72 1.62 11.35
C GLY A 54 19.45 2.40 10.98
N ALA A 55 19.02 2.41 9.72
CA ALA A 55 17.76 3.04 9.33
C ALA A 55 16.57 2.21 9.82
N ILE A 56 15.65 2.87 10.52
CA ILE A 56 14.47 2.23 11.09
C ILE A 56 13.32 2.34 10.07
N MET A 57 12.68 1.22 9.73
CA MET A 57 11.45 1.20 8.92
C MET A 57 10.23 1.15 9.84
N GLY A 58 9.18 1.92 9.50
CA GLY A 58 7.91 1.85 10.23
C GLY A 58 7.23 0.49 10.09
N ILE A 59 7.25 -0.06 8.88
CA ILE A 59 6.83 -1.43 8.58
C ILE A 59 7.81 -2.05 7.58
N GLU A 60 8.14 -3.32 7.79
CA GLU A 60 8.98 -4.09 6.88
C GLU A 60 8.34 -4.24 5.50
N ARG A 61 9.15 -4.53 4.49
CA ARG A 61 8.67 -4.76 3.12
C ARG A 61 7.86 -6.03 3.06
N HIS A 62 6.63 -5.94 2.57
CA HIS A 62 5.75 -7.09 2.44
C HIS A 62 4.72 -6.87 1.34
N THR A 63 4.07 -7.96 0.95
CA THR A 63 2.79 -7.96 0.25
C THR A 63 1.68 -8.27 1.25
N ASP A 64 0.52 -7.65 1.10
CA ASP A 64 -0.60 -7.92 2.00
C ASP A 64 -1.10 -9.37 1.93
N ALA A 65 -1.72 -9.79 3.03
CA ALA A 65 -2.45 -11.05 3.09
C ALA A 65 -3.91 -10.82 2.70
N GLY A 66 -4.48 -11.71 1.90
CA GLY A 66 -5.88 -11.63 1.45
C GLY A 66 -6.02 -11.00 0.05
N LEU A 67 -7.28 -10.75 -0.33
CA LEU A 67 -7.66 -10.30 -1.68
C LEU A 67 -7.50 -8.78 -1.87
N LEU A 68 -8.00 -8.00 -0.91
CA LEU A 68 -8.16 -6.56 -1.03
C LEU A 68 -7.80 -5.87 0.29
N THR A 69 -7.04 -4.79 0.22
CA THR A 69 -6.83 -3.87 1.34
C THR A 69 -7.26 -2.46 0.94
N ILE A 70 -7.95 -1.79 1.86
CA ILE A 70 -8.38 -0.40 1.76
C ILE A 70 -7.65 0.35 2.87
N LEU A 71 -6.82 1.31 2.48
CA LEU A 71 -5.99 2.08 3.39
C LEU A 71 -6.43 3.54 3.41
N ILE A 72 -6.67 4.04 4.63
CA ILE A 72 -6.86 5.47 4.92
C ILE A 72 -5.57 5.99 5.52
N GLN A 73 -5.01 7.05 4.94
CA GLN A 73 -3.76 7.68 5.39
C GLN A 73 -4.05 9.06 6.00
N ASP A 74 -3.20 9.49 6.93
CA ASP A 74 -3.16 10.87 7.40
C ASP A 74 -2.48 11.77 6.35
N ASP A 75 -2.15 13.01 6.73
CA ASP A 75 -1.57 14.00 5.82
C ASP A 75 -0.10 13.73 5.47
N VAL A 76 0.53 12.70 6.07
CA VAL A 76 1.94 12.37 5.87
C VAL A 76 2.10 11.34 4.75
N SER A 77 2.90 11.69 3.74
CA SER A 77 3.24 10.76 2.66
C SER A 77 4.38 9.84 3.09
N ALA A 78 4.05 8.62 3.50
CA ALA A 78 5.02 7.62 3.96
C ALA A 78 4.94 6.27 3.23
N LEU A 79 3.79 5.94 2.63
CA LEU A 79 3.60 4.67 1.92
C LEU A 79 4.48 4.63 0.66
N GLN A 80 5.25 3.56 0.50
CA GLN A 80 5.98 3.27 -0.71
C GLN A 80 5.53 1.94 -1.32
N VAL A 81 5.44 1.89 -2.65
CA VAL A 81 5.10 0.66 -3.41
C VAL A 81 6.21 0.33 -4.39
N ARG A 82 6.55 -0.96 -4.53
CA ARG A 82 7.54 -1.41 -5.51
C ARG A 82 6.89 -1.68 -6.86
N HIS A 83 7.33 -0.99 -7.90
CA HIS A 83 6.88 -1.15 -9.29
C HIS A 83 8.09 -1.02 -10.22
N ASP A 84 8.22 -1.92 -11.20
CA ASP A 84 9.37 -1.99 -12.12
C ASP A 84 10.73 -1.96 -11.41
N GLY A 85 10.85 -2.76 -10.36
CA GLY A 85 12.08 -2.88 -9.56
C GLY A 85 12.35 -1.70 -8.62
N ARG A 86 11.57 -0.61 -8.71
CA ARG A 86 11.81 0.65 -7.98
C ARG A 86 10.76 0.91 -6.91
N TRP A 87 11.15 1.57 -5.83
CA TRP A 87 10.23 2.07 -4.82
C TRP A 87 9.66 3.43 -5.22
N ASN A 88 8.33 3.57 -5.15
CA ASN A 88 7.59 4.77 -5.52
C ASN A 88 6.80 5.25 -4.32
N LEU A 89 6.96 6.52 -3.95
CA LEU A 89 6.16 7.16 -2.90
C LEU A 89 4.72 7.34 -3.37
N VAL A 90 3.77 6.89 -2.56
CA VAL A 90 2.34 7.14 -2.74
C VAL A 90 2.00 8.42 -1.97
N PRO A 91 1.65 9.53 -2.66
CA PRO A 91 1.28 10.76 -1.99
C PRO A 91 0.06 10.53 -1.11
N SER A 92 0.09 11.09 0.11
CA SER A 92 -1.12 11.17 0.92
C SER A 92 -2.21 11.91 0.13
N PRO A 93 -3.42 11.34 0.01
CA PRO A 93 -4.53 12.04 -0.60
C PRO A 93 -4.93 13.32 0.15
N ASN A 94 -4.59 13.40 1.45
CA ASN A 94 -4.93 14.53 2.32
C ASN A 94 -3.79 15.58 2.41
N GLY A 95 -2.57 15.24 2.01
CA GLY A 95 -1.38 16.11 2.10
C GLY A 95 -1.17 17.13 0.97
N ARG A 96 -2.10 17.31 0.02
CA ARG A 96 -1.96 18.26 -1.11
C ARG A 96 -2.83 19.52 -0.95
N PRO A 97 -2.33 20.73 -1.29
CA PRO A 97 -3.09 21.99 -1.20
C PRO A 97 -3.98 22.26 -2.43
N ALA A 98 -4.72 21.25 -2.93
CA ALA A 98 -5.65 21.37 -4.07
C ALA A 98 -7.07 20.92 -3.65
N PRO A 99 -8.17 21.34 -4.31
CA PRO A 99 -9.53 21.16 -3.79
C PRO A 99 -9.81 19.67 -3.58
N GLN A 100 -9.97 19.32 -2.31
CA GLN A 100 -9.91 17.96 -1.78
C GLN A 100 -11.07 17.13 -2.33
N ALA A 101 -10.75 15.96 -2.90
CA ALA A 101 -11.60 14.81 -2.64
C ALA A 101 -11.38 14.48 -1.15
N SER A 102 -12.29 14.90 -0.28
CA SER A 102 -12.23 14.67 1.18
C SER A 102 -12.36 13.19 1.58
N THR A 103 -12.32 12.28 0.61
CA THR A 103 -12.61 10.86 0.73
C THR A 103 -11.81 10.02 -0.28
N ALA A 104 -10.51 10.23 -0.37
CA ALA A 104 -9.63 9.37 -1.14
C ALA A 104 -8.95 8.32 -0.26
N PHE A 105 -8.88 7.09 -0.75
CA PHE A 105 -8.28 5.94 -0.08
C PHE A 105 -7.36 5.20 -1.05
N THR A 106 -6.31 4.59 -0.52
CA THR A 106 -5.43 3.73 -1.30
C THR A 106 -6.05 2.34 -1.35
N ILE A 107 -6.18 1.78 -2.55
CA ILE A 107 -6.63 0.39 -2.75
C ILE A 107 -5.45 -0.41 -3.26
N ASN A 108 -5.21 -1.56 -2.64
CA ASN A 108 -4.27 -2.53 -3.16
C ASN A 108 -4.91 -3.92 -3.24
N VAL A 109 -4.54 -4.63 -4.29
CA VAL A 109 -5.00 -5.98 -4.57
C VAL A 109 -3.77 -6.87 -4.60
N ARG A 110 -3.85 -8.03 -3.96
CA ARG A 110 -2.87 -9.08 -4.17
C ARG A 110 -3.39 -10.02 -5.24
N TRP A 111 -2.63 -10.17 -6.31
CA TRP A 111 -2.82 -11.28 -7.22
C TRP A 111 -2.39 -12.57 -6.50
N MET A 112 -3.28 -13.56 -6.47
CA MET A 112 -2.93 -14.90 -6.02
C MET A 112 -2.62 -15.72 -7.27
N ASP A 113 -1.44 -16.32 -7.32
CA ASP A 113 -1.13 -17.29 -8.37
C ASP A 113 -2.18 -18.42 -8.33
N PRO A 114 -2.63 -18.91 -9.50
CA PRO A 114 -3.62 -19.98 -9.59
C PRO A 114 -3.15 -21.30 -8.96
#